data_AF-A0A5N5JDW9-F1
#
_entry.id   AF-A0A5N5JDW9-F1
#
_cell.length_a   1.000
_cell.length_b   1.000
_cell.length_c   1.000
_cell.angle_alpha   90.00
_cell.angle_beta   90.00
_cell.angle_gamma   90.00
#
_symmetry.space_group_name_H-M   'P 1'
#
loop_
_entity.id
_entity.type
_entity.pdbx_description
1 polymer ?
#
loop_
_entity_poly.entity_id
_entity_poly.type
_entity_poly.pdbx_seq_one_letter_code
_entity_poly.pdbx_strand_id
1 'polypeptide(L)'
;ATTGCSNGGTAFLCDSYQPQPVADDLSYGFAIKVSASQAEDNPDCCKCFDVQWLSGNAAGKRMIVQIVTPGGSGGDVKRDDLIILIPGGGLGPLNSGCPRQYGNNFNWGNNQGGVGNRTACEKLPGNLQGGCYWRFNWAKGELNGWDISYTPTTCPDHLTSISGCRA
;
A
#
# COMPACT_ATOMS: atom_id res chain seq x y z
N ALA A 1 5.70 -7.07 19.18
CA ALA A 1 5.26 -5.74 19.66
C ALA A 1 3.80 -5.54 19.22
N THR A 2 2.99 -4.82 20.00
CA THR A 2 1.58 -4.59 19.69
C THR A 2 1.43 -3.46 18.66
N THR A 3 0.49 -3.61 17.71
CA THR A 3 0.21 -2.60 16.67
C THR A 3 -0.19 -1.25 17.26
N GLY A 4 0.42 -0.16 16.78
CA GLY A 4 0.12 1.22 17.16
C GLY A 4 -1.25 1.72 16.70
N CYS A 5 -1.95 0.96 15.84
CA CYS A 5 -3.36 1.18 15.53
C CYS A 5 -4.28 0.86 16.72
N SER A 6 -3.79 0.14 17.74
CA SER A 6 -4.49 -0.14 18.98
C SER A 6 -3.96 0.71 20.14
N ASN A 7 -4.78 0.93 21.17
CA ASN A 7 -4.37 1.66 22.38
C ASN A 7 -3.15 1.02 23.05
N GLY A 8 -2.11 1.82 23.29
CA GLY A 8 -0.87 1.38 23.94
C GLY A 8 0.11 0.61 23.03
N GLY A 9 -0.22 0.39 21.75
CA GLY A 9 0.70 -0.24 20.81
C GLY A 9 1.77 0.73 20.29
N THR A 10 2.89 0.15 19.87
CA THR A 10 4.10 0.89 19.47
C THR A 10 4.71 0.40 18.15
N ALA A 11 4.14 -0.63 17.53
CA ALA A 11 4.59 -1.15 16.24
C ALA A 11 3.81 -0.49 15.09
N PHE A 12 4.53 0.03 14.10
CA PHE A 12 3.96 0.67 12.90
C PHE A 12 4.57 0.09 11.63
N LEU A 13 3.95 0.34 10.48
CA LEU A 13 4.54 -0.01 9.18
C LEU A 13 5.83 0.78 8.95
N CYS A 14 6.85 0.08 8.43
CA CYS A 14 8.10 0.68 8.00
C CYS A 14 7.85 1.62 6.81
N ASP A 15 8.49 2.78 6.82
CA ASP A 15 8.46 3.71 5.67
C ASP A 15 9.18 3.13 4.45
N SER A 16 10.06 2.14 4.62
CA SER A 16 10.64 1.38 3.51
C SER A 16 9.61 0.59 2.68
N TYR A 17 8.38 0.40 3.17
CA TYR A 17 7.32 -0.33 2.46
C TYR A 17 6.57 0.52 1.42
N GLN A 18 7.06 1.72 1.15
CA GLN A 18 6.55 2.59 0.09
C GLN A 18 6.79 2.00 -1.31
N PRO A 19 5.96 2.36 -2.31
CA PRO A 19 6.14 1.91 -3.68
C PRO A 19 7.36 2.58 -4.31
N GLN A 20 8.08 1.82 -5.15
CA GLN A 20 9.35 2.22 -5.72
C GLN A 20 9.32 2.00 -7.25
N PRO A 21 9.34 3.07 -8.05
CA PRO A 21 9.40 2.93 -9.49
C PRO A 21 10.82 2.50 -9.88
N VAL A 22 10.95 1.39 -10.61
CA VAL A 22 12.26 0.87 -11.06
C VAL A 22 12.47 1.05 -12.57
N ALA A 23 11.38 1.24 -13.32
CA ALA A 23 11.37 1.64 -14.72
C ALA A 23 10.09 2.44 -15.02
N ASP A 24 9.96 2.96 -16.24
CA ASP A 24 8.76 3.69 -16.67
C ASP A 24 7.49 2.85 -16.63
N ASP A 25 7.61 1.53 -16.84
CA ASP A 25 6.52 0.56 -16.89
C ASP A 25 6.56 -0.50 -15.78
N LEU A 26 7.55 -0.44 -14.88
CA LEU A 26 7.70 -1.37 -13.76
C LEU A 26 7.92 -0.64 -12.42
N SER A 27 7.13 -1.03 -11.42
CA SER A 27 7.29 -0.63 -10.02
C SER A 27 7.40 -1.85 -9.09
N TYR A 28 8.02 -1.68 -7.94
CA TYR A 28 7.95 -2.62 -6.82
C TYR A 28 7.20 -2.01 -5.65
N GLY A 29 6.68 -2.84 -4.76
CA GLY A 29 6.17 -2.39 -3.47
C GLY A 29 5.51 -3.49 -2.67
N PHE A 30 4.59 -3.07 -1.81
CA PHE A 30 3.96 -3.93 -0.83
C PHE A 30 2.46 -3.75 -0.86
N ALA A 31 1.72 -4.81 -0.54
CA ALA A 31 0.28 -4.79 -0.64
C ALA A 31 -0.41 -5.66 0.42
N ILE A 32 -1.71 -5.47 0.51
CA ILE A 32 -2.67 -6.34 1.19
C ILE A 32 -3.49 -7.03 0.10
N LYS A 33 -3.46 -8.35 0.04
CA LYS A 33 -4.42 -9.10 -0.76
C LYS A 33 -5.65 -9.38 0.08
N VAL A 34 -6.81 -8.87 -0.35
CA VAL A 34 -8.06 -8.94 0.41
C VAL A 34 -8.61 -10.36 0.33
N SER A 35 -8.69 -11.02 1.48
CA SER A 35 -9.31 -12.34 1.63
C SER A 35 -10.80 -12.20 2.01
N ALA A 36 -11.50 -13.34 2.13
CA ALA A 36 -12.89 -13.37 2.54
C ALA A 36 -13.10 -13.00 4.03
N SER A 37 -12.07 -13.09 4.86
CA SER A 37 -12.14 -12.77 6.30
C SER A 37 -10.79 -12.28 6.83
N GLN A 38 -10.79 -11.45 7.87
CA GLN A 38 -9.57 -10.91 8.50
C GLN A 38 -8.80 -11.96 9.34
N ALA A 39 -8.85 -13.24 9.00
CA ALA A 39 -8.10 -14.27 9.73
C ALA A 39 -6.60 -13.95 9.72
N GLU A 40 -5.94 -14.16 10.87
CA GLU A 40 -4.52 -13.83 11.07
C GLU A 40 -3.60 -14.58 10.08
N ASP A 41 -4.01 -15.78 9.67
CA ASP A 41 -3.30 -16.59 8.68
C ASP A 41 -3.73 -16.21 7.26
N ASN A 42 -3.22 -15.08 6.74
CA ASN A 42 -3.29 -14.82 5.31
C ASN A 42 -2.42 -15.86 4.57
N PRO A 43 -2.99 -16.78 3.78
CA PRO A 43 -2.22 -17.83 3.10
C PRO A 43 -1.21 -17.27 2.09
N ASP A 44 -1.31 -16.00 1.73
CA ASP A 44 -0.42 -15.32 0.81
C ASP A 44 0.62 -14.42 1.50
N CYS A 45 0.71 -14.44 2.84
CA CYS A 45 1.76 -13.73 3.56
C CYS A 45 3.15 -14.04 3.00
N CYS A 46 3.92 -12.97 2.77
CA CYS A 46 5.27 -12.96 2.21
C CYS A 46 5.43 -13.48 0.79
N LYS A 47 4.35 -13.91 0.12
CA LYS A 47 4.36 -14.22 -1.31
C LYS A 47 4.32 -12.96 -2.15
N CYS A 48 4.76 -13.07 -3.40
CA CYS A 48 4.75 -11.98 -4.35
C CYS A 48 3.86 -12.26 -5.55
N PHE A 49 3.35 -11.19 -6.14
CA PHE A 49 2.48 -11.22 -7.31
C PHE A 49 2.96 -10.19 -8.33
N ASP A 50 2.99 -10.58 -9.61
CA ASP A 50 3.13 -9.64 -10.73
C ASP A 50 1.74 -9.10 -11.07
N VAL A 51 1.54 -7.80 -10.89
CA VAL A 51 0.28 -7.08 -11.06
C VAL A 51 0.37 -6.26 -12.33
N GLN A 52 -0.63 -6.35 -13.19
CA GLN A 52 -0.80 -5.49 -14.35
C GLN A 52 -2.10 -4.70 -14.22
N TRP A 53 -2.03 -3.38 -14.41
CA TRP A 53 -3.24 -2.56 -14.55
C TRP A 53 -3.87 -2.76 -15.92
N LEU A 54 -5.17 -3.02 -15.92
CA LEU A 54 -5.99 -3.19 -17.11
C LEU A 54 -6.77 -1.92 -17.48
N SER A 55 -6.99 -1.03 -16.50
CA SER A 55 -7.66 0.25 -16.70
C SER A 55 -6.98 1.39 -15.92
N GLY A 56 -7.46 2.62 -16.13
CA GLY A 56 -6.89 3.83 -15.53
C GLY A 56 -5.59 4.32 -16.20
N ASN A 57 -4.95 5.33 -15.61
CA ASN A 57 -3.77 5.97 -16.20
C ASN A 57 -2.50 5.11 -16.14
N ALA A 58 -2.53 4.04 -15.34
CA ALA A 58 -1.47 3.05 -15.26
C ALA A 58 -1.70 1.84 -16.18
N ALA A 59 -2.76 1.82 -17.00
CA ALA A 59 -3.08 0.69 -17.88
C ALA A 59 -1.85 0.25 -18.71
N GLY A 60 -1.57 -1.05 -18.69
CA GLY A 60 -0.41 -1.68 -19.33
C GLY A 60 0.86 -1.72 -18.47
N LYS A 61 0.99 -0.86 -17.45
CA LYS A 61 2.12 -0.90 -16.51
C LYS A 61 2.02 -2.10 -15.58
N ARG A 62 3.17 -2.51 -15.04
CA ARG A 62 3.29 -3.61 -14.09
C ARG A 62 3.85 -3.19 -12.74
N MET A 63 3.47 -3.93 -11.71
CA MET A 63 4.04 -3.81 -10.37
C MET A 63 4.22 -5.18 -9.75
N ILE A 64 5.42 -5.47 -9.21
CA ILE A 64 5.61 -6.64 -8.35
C ILE A 64 5.35 -6.20 -6.91
N VAL A 65 4.40 -6.86 -6.24
CA VAL A 65 4.07 -6.60 -4.83
C VAL A 65 4.39 -7.79 -3.95
N GLN A 66 4.87 -7.55 -2.73
CA GLN A 66 4.89 -8.55 -1.65
C GLN A 66 3.71 -8.33 -0.70
N ILE A 67 3.04 -9.40 -0.32
CA ILE A 67 1.94 -9.34 0.67
C ILE A 67 2.53 -9.37 2.08
N VAL A 68 2.28 -8.33 2.88
CA VAL A 68 2.94 -8.14 4.20
C VAL A 68 1.98 -8.02 5.38
N THR A 69 0.68 -8.01 5.12
CA THR A 69 -0.34 -7.93 6.15
C THR A 69 -1.61 -8.65 5.69
N PRO A 70 -2.38 -9.26 6.60
CA PRO A 70 -3.73 -9.71 6.31
C PRO A 70 -4.66 -8.51 6.01
N GLY A 71 -5.74 -8.78 5.29
CA GLY A 71 -6.86 -7.87 5.09
C GLY A 71 -8.08 -8.67 4.66
N GLY A 72 -9.26 -8.26 5.11
CA GLY A 72 -10.51 -8.95 4.81
C GLY A 72 -11.51 -7.99 4.16
N SER A 73 -12.40 -8.56 3.34
CA SER A 73 -13.45 -7.81 2.65
C SER A 73 -14.36 -7.04 3.61
N GLY A 74 -14.81 -5.85 3.19
CA GLY A 74 -15.72 -5.00 3.93
C GLY A 74 -15.75 -3.57 3.40
N GLY A 75 -16.91 -2.89 3.49
CA GLY A 75 -17.08 -1.56 2.88
C GLY A 75 -16.88 -1.63 1.37
N ASP A 76 -15.97 -0.81 0.85
CA ASP A 76 -15.69 -0.69 -0.59
C ASP A 76 -14.69 -1.73 -1.12
N VAL A 77 -14.09 -2.56 -0.24
CA VAL A 77 -13.15 -3.61 -0.65
C VAL A 77 -13.80 -4.99 -0.62
N LYS A 78 -13.61 -5.76 -1.69
CA LYS A 78 -14.12 -7.12 -1.89
C LYS A 78 -12.97 -8.13 -1.96
N ARG A 79 -13.33 -9.41 -1.88
CA ARG A 79 -12.37 -10.52 -2.04
C ARG A 79 -11.60 -10.34 -3.36
N ASP A 80 -10.31 -10.62 -3.30
CA ASP A 80 -9.34 -10.55 -4.40
C ASP A 80 -8.96 -9.13 -4.84
N ASP A 81 -9.50 -8.07 -4.21
CA ASP A 81 -8.93 -6.73 -4.32
C ASP A 81 -7.51 -6.69 -3.76
N LEU A 82 -6.71 -5.75 -4.26
CA LEU A 82 -5.34 -5.54 -3.83
C LEU A 82 -5.19 -4.10 -3.32
N ILE A 83 -4.87 -3.94 -2.03
CA ILE A 83 -4.61 -2.64 -1.42
C ILE A 83 -3.10 -2.39 -1.47
N ILE A 84 -2.67 -1.52 -2.37
CA ILE A 84 -1.25 -1.14 -2.49
C ILE A 84 -0.91 -0.14 -1.39
N LEU A 85 0.20 -0.37 -0.67
CA LEU A 85 0.62 0.49 0.44
C LEU A 85 1.20 1.80 -0.10
N ILE A 86 0.39 2.86 -0.12
CA ILE A 86 0.77 4.17 -0.67
C ILE A 86 0.54 5.23 0.42
N PRO A 87 1.58 5.94 0.89
CA PRO A 87 1.38 7.06 1.79
C PRO A 87 0.50 8.14 1.15
N GLY A 88 -0.46 8.64 1.91
CA GLY A 88 -1.46 9.58 1.39
C GLY A 88 -2.52 8.92 0.50
N GLY A 89 -2.62 7.59 0.46
CA GLY A 89 -3.72 6.84 -0.17
C GLY A 89 -5.00 6.75 0.67
N GLY A 90 -4.96 7.23 1.92
CA GLY A 90 -6.06 7.20 2.87
C GLY A 90 -5.79 6.25 4.05
N LEU A 91 -6.23 6.63 5.23
CA LEU A 91 -6.00 5.86 6.47
C LEU A 91 -6.99 4.70 6.66
N GLY A 92 -8.09 4.71 5.91
CA GLY A 92 -9.17 3.75 6.01
C GLY A 92 -9.88 3.77 7.38
N PRO A 93 -10.47 2.64 7.81
CA PRO A 93 -11.19 2.54 9.08
C PRO A 93 -10.28 2.61 10.31
N LEU A 94 -8.99 2.28 10.17
CA LEU A 94 -8.00 2.34 11.25
C LEU A 94 -7.22 3.66 11.22
N ASN A 95 -7.96 4.77 11.32
CA ASN A 95 -7.43 6.12 11.08
C ASN A 95 -6.59 6.73 12.21
N SER A 96 -6.42 6.03 13.34
CA SER A 96 -5.65 6.54 14.48
C SER A 96 -4.15 6.22 14.43
N GLY A 97 -3.73 5.27 13.59
CA GLY A 97 -2.34 4.80 13.53
C GLY A 97 -1.35 5.89 13.09
N CYS A 98 -1.60 6.53 11.94
CA CYS A 98 -0.69 7.55 11.42
C CYS A 98 -0.61 8.81 12.31
N PRO A 99 -1.72 9.37 12.85
CA PRO A 99 -1.65 10.47 13.81
C PRO A 99 -0.91 10.10 15.11
N ARG A 100 -0.96 8.84 15.56
CA ARG A 100 -0.16 8.38 16.70
C ARG A 100 1.32 8.29 16.39
N GLN A 101 1.68 7.80 15.21
CA GLN A 101 3.07 7.62 14.80
C GLN A 101 3.77 8.96 14.55
N TYR A 102 3.10 9.87 13.84
CA TYR A 102 3.72 11.09 13.32
C TYR A 102 3.21 12.37 14.01
N GLY A 103 2.18 12.27 14.85
CA GLY A 103 1.50 13.42 15.43
C GLY A 103 0.38 13.98 14.56
N ASN A 104 -0.37 14.93 15.11
CA ASN A 104 -1.62 15.46 14.53
C ASN A 104 -1.42 16.65 13.58
N ASN A 105 -0.18 17.07 13.31
CA ASN A 105 0.12 18.27 12.52
C ASN A 105 0.14 18.02 11.00
N PHE A 106 -0.01 16.76 10.58
CA PHE A 106 0.02 16.36 9.17
C PHE A 106 -1.40 16.23 8.60
N ASN A 107 -1.55 16.51 7.30
CA ASN A 107 -2.82 16.35 6.61
C ASN A 107 -2.77 15.13 5.68
N TRP A 108 -3.48 14.07 6.08
CA TRP A 108 -3.55 12.80 5.39
C TRP A 108 -4.60 12.76 4.26
N GLY A 109 -5.39 13.83 4.11
CA GLY A 109 -6.54 13.89 3.23
C GLY A 109 -7.72 13.08 3.75
N ASN A 110 -8.52 12.54 2.85
CA ASN A 110 -9.71 11.75 3.20
C ASN A 110 -9.30 10.38 3.77
N ASN A 111 -10.11 9.83 4.68
CA ASN A 111 -9.87 8.47 5.18
C ASN A 111 -9.86 7.44 4.03
N GLN A 112 -10.74 7.60 3.05
CA GLN A 112 -10.74 6.83 1.80
C GLN A 112 -10.20 7.71 0.67
N GLY A 113 -9.15 7.25 -0.02
CA GLY A 113 -8.54 7.95 -1.16
C GLY A 113 -7.49 9.00 -0.80
N GLY A 114 -7.38 9.40 0.48
CA GLY A 114 -6.26 10.19 1.00
C GLY A 114 -6.14 11.59 0.40
N VAL A 115 -4.92 12.00 0.10
CA VAL A 115 -4.63 13.33 -0.47
C VAL A 115 -5.13 13.41 -1.91
N GLY A 116 -5.76 14.53 -2.26
CA GLY A 116 -6.44 14.68 -3.57
C GLY A 116 -5.54 15.09 -4.74
N ASN A 117 -4.30 15.51 -4.49
CA ASN A 117 -3.38 15.95 -5.54
C ASN A 117 -1.91 15.83 -5.12
N ARG A 118 -1.02 15.96 -6.10
CA ARG A 118 0.43 15.85 -5.93
C ARG A 118 0.99 16.84 -4.91
N THR A 119 0.56 18.10 -4.93
CA THR A 119 1.07 19.14 -4.01
C THR A 119 0.71 18.83 -2.56
N ALA A 120 -0.43 18.18 -2.32
CA ALA A 120 -0.82 17.77 -0.97
C ALA A 120 0.12 16.70 -0.36
N CYS A 121 0.99 16.04 -1.14
CA CYS A 121 2.06 15.20 -0.60
C CYS A 121 3.01 16.00 0.32
N GLU A 122 3.19 17.31 0.10
CA GLU A 122 4.01 18.17 0.95
C GLU A 122 3.43 18.35 2.37
N LYS A 123 2.18 17.93 2.59
CA LYS A 123 1.52 17.95 3.90
C LYS A 123 1.66 16.65 4.69
N LEU A 124 2.40 15.68 4.14
CA LEU A 124 2.75 14.43 4.80
C LEU A 124 4.17 14.51 5.43
N PRO A 125 4.49 13.62 6.39
CA PRO A 125 5.84 13.48 6.92
C PRO A 125 6.89 13.33 5.81
N GLY A 126 8.04 13.97 5.97
CA GLY A 126 9.08 14.03 4.92
C GLY A 126 9.51 12.66 4.40
N ASN A 127 9.63 11.67 5.28
CA ASN A 127 10.00 10.30 4.92
C ASN A 127 8.92 9.54 4.14
N LEU A 128 7.67 10.05 4.09
CA LEU A 128 6.55 9.43 3.38
C LEU A 128 6.20 10.12 2.05
N GLN A 129 6.83 11.27 1.75
CA GLN A 129 6.47 12.04 0.57
C GLN A 129 6.83 11.31 -0.72
N GLY A 130 7.93 10.54 -0.74
CA GLY A 130 8.37 9.76 -1.91
C GLY A 130 7.30 8.79 -2.42
N GLY A 131 6.72 7.98 -1.53
CA GLY A 131 5.64 7.07 -1.87
C GLY A 131 4.34 7.78 -2.24
N CYS A 132 4.06 8.95 -1.64
CA CYS A 132 2.93 9.77 -2.09
C CYS A 132 3.13 10.29 -3.51
N TYR A 133 4.32 10.79 -3.85
CA TYR A 133 4.64 11.27 -5.19
C TYR A 133 4.60 10.17 -6.24
N TRP A 134 4.92 8.92 -5.89
CA TRP A 134 4.78 7.77 -6.78
C TRP A 134 3.36 7.66 -7.37
N ARG A 135 2.33 7.87 -6.54
CA ARG A 135 0.91 7.83 -6.96
C ARG A 135 0.62 8.79 -8.11
N PHE A 136 1.14 10.01 -8.00
CA PHE A 136 0.85 11.07 -8.97
C PHE A 136 1.83 11.10 -10.14
N ASN A 137 3.07 10.64 -9.97
CA ASN A 137 4.10 10.69 -11.01
C ASN A 137 4.14 9.40 -11.84
N TRP A 138 4.21 8.23 -11.19
CA TRP A 138 4.40 6.95 -11.86
C TRP A 138 3.06 6.29 -12.21
N ALA A 139 2.15 6.16 -11.24
CA ALA A 139 0.81 5.62 -11.45
C ALA A 139 -0.14 6.65 -12.10
N LYS A 140 0.21 7.93 -12.03
CA LYS A 140 -0.48 9.06 -12.67
C LYS A 140 -1.96 9.20 -12.27
N GLY A 141 -2.35 8.84 -11.06
CA GLY A 141 -3.73 9.05 -10.64
C GLY A 141 -4.17 8.35 -9.36
N GLU A 142 -5.48 8.39 -9.14
CA GLU A 142 -6.15 7.63 -8.10
C GLU A 142 -6.46 6.22 -8.62
N LEU A 143 -5.91 5.21 -7.95
CA LEU A 143 -5.94 3.80 -8.34
C LEU A 143 -7.21 3.06 -7.87
N ASN A 144 -7.95 3.59 -6.89
CA ASN A 144 -9.16 2.93 -6.42
C ASN A 144 -10.16 2.74 -7.56
N GLY A 145 -10.64 1.50 -7.72
CA GLY A 145 -11.56 1.12 -8.79
C GLY A 145 -10.91 0.85 -10.15
N TRP A 146 -9.57 0.93 -10.27
CA TRP A 146 -8.89 0.46 -11.49
C TRP A 146 -8.79 -1.06 -11.49
N ASP A 147 -9.04 -1.64 -12.65
CA ASP A 147 -8.99 -3.08 -12.86
C ASP A 147 -7.54 -3.54 -12.95
N ILE A 148 -7.27 -4.68 -12.32
CA ILE A 148 -5.96 -5.33 -12.34
C ILE A 148 -6.10 -6.80 -12.66
N SER A 149 -5.06 -7.38 -13.25
CA SER A 149 -4.81 -8.82 -13.22
C SER A 149 -3.53 -9.08 -12.46
N TYR A 150 -3.47 -10.14 -11.67
CA TYR A 150 -2.23 -10.49 -10.98
C TYR A 150 -2.02 -12.00 -10.90
N THR A 151 -0.76 -12.42 -10.99
CA THR A 151 -0.35 -13.82 -10.93
C THR A 151 0.78 -14.00 -9.90
N PRO A 152 0.87 -15.16 -9.22
CA PRO A 152 1.99 -15.44 -8.33
C PRO A 152 3.33 -15.36 -9.07
N THR A 153 4.34 -14.79 -8.42
CA THR A 153 5.70 -14.70 -8.97
C THR A 153 6.75 -14.88 -7.88
N THR A 154 7.99 -15.14 -8.28
CA THR A 154 9.12 -15.18 -7.35
C THR A 154 9.36 -13.78 -6.77
N CYS A 155 9.46 -13.68 -5.45
CA CYS A 155 9.78 -12.40 -4.82
C CYS A 155 11.18 -11.93 -5.22
N PRO A 156 11.33 -10.72 -5.78
CA PRO A 156 12.63 -10.12 -6.01
C PRO A 156 13.37 -9.93 -4.68
N ASP A 157 14.69 -10.12 -4.68
CA ASP A 157 15.52 -9.89 -3.49
C ASP A 157 15.29 -8.48 -2.93
N HIS A 158 15.11 -7.50 -3.82
CA HIS A 158 14.78 -6.12 -3.48
C HIS A 158 13.62 -6.00 -2.46
N LEU A 159 12.52 -6.74 -2.63
CA LEU A 159 11.40 -6.71 -1.70
C LEU A 159 11.70 -7.51 -0.42
N THR A 160 12.28 -8.70 -0.55
CA THR A 160 12.55 -9.57 0.61
C THR A 160 13.63 -9.02 1.53
N SER A 161 14.59 -8.26 1.01
CA SER A 161 15.61 -7.57 1.81
C SER A 161 15.03 -6.40 2.60
N ILE A 162 13.99 -5.74 2.07
CA ILE A 162 13.27 -4.67 2.78
C ILE A 162 12.39 -5.25 3.89
N SER A 163 11.63 -6.31 3.59
CA SER A 163 10.68 -6.89 4.54
C SER A 163 11.30 -7.87 5.54
N GLY A 164 12.44 -8.45 5.20
CA GLY A 164 13.02 -9.57 5.93
C GLY A 164 12.19 -10.86 5.86
N CYS A 165 11.18 -10.94 4.98
CA CYS A 165 10.28 -12.08 4.89
C CYS A 165 10.34 -12.80 3.53
N ARG A 166 10.26 -14.13 3.58
CA ARG A 166 10.19 -15.05 2.43
C ARG A 166 9.14 -16.12 2.74
N ALA A 167 8.37 -16.51 1.73
CA ALA A 167 7.38 -17.59 1.82
C ALA A 167 8.00 -18.96 1.57
#